data_AF-A0A6A5S0P9-F1
#
_entry.id   AF-A0A6A5S0P9-F1
#
_cell.length_a   1.000
_cell.length_b   1.000
_cell.length_c   1.000
_cell.angle_alpha   90.00
_cell.angle_beta   90.00
_cell.angle_gamma   90.00
#
_symmetry.space_group_name_H-M   'P 1'
#
loop_
_entity.id
_entity.type
_entity.pdbx_description
1 polymer ?
#
loop_
_entity_poly.entity_id
_entity_poly.type
_entity_poly.pdbx_seq_one_letter_code
_entity_poly.pdbx_strand_id
1 'polypeptide(L)'
;MPALKPIFVKAYWSLAGLGMLWAAFLVALCFPTIQRHALYAHKFNTNFWHNVSNPEEFGFAKGQVQPFYLETSDSEQLFCWHVLPLDVYLQNEEQLAMGTTTGEVADELKGTMGEKLLRTDPESRIVVNFHGNAGHVGQGWRPSSYRSISGIPHTHLLTCDYRGFGLSTLNNPPHLPTETGLITDAISLLHYIETTLNHPPARTVLLGQSLGTAVTAASALYFADPSSPELPADLTQVSPLPKSHAGFAGIILVAPFRDLATLLETYKAGGFIPVLRPLRGYRRVANFLLGRIVDHWPTLPRLRALLTLTATSKTPIRLTLLHARNDQDIDFRQSEALFQPLQSTMLAEEGVSAREERRSIHGAERVKRGAFAFKRVEDARGERMCELEVVRFGGHNEVLGWTQVSLAIRRAFEAMQVRAERGVGLDVE
;
A
#
# COMPACT_ATOMS: atom_id res chain seq x y z
N MET A 1 22.28 -38.63 -34.37
CA MET A 1 22.46 -37.25 -33.87
C MET A 1 22.53 -36.12 -34.94
N PRO A 2 22.73 -36.33 -36.27
CA PRO A 2 22.82 -35.19 -37.21
C PRO A 2 21.50 -34.47 -37.48
N ALA A 3 20.35 -35.15 -37.34
CA ALA A 3 19.02 -34.57 -37.53
C ALA A 3 18.62 -33.51 -36.48
N LEU A 4 19.26 -33.53 -35.29
CA LEU A 4 18.96 -32.58 -34.21
C LEU A 4 19.87 -31.33 -34.23
N LYS A 5 20.99 -31.37 -34.97
CA LYS A 5 21.93 -30.24 -35.10
C LYS A 5 21.25 -28.92 -35.52
N PRO A 6 20.38 -28.87 -36.56
CA PRO A 6 19.72 -27.61 -36.92
C PRO A 6 18.75 -27.10 -35.84
N ILE A 7 18.12 -28.00 -35.08
CA ILE A 7 17.24 -27.64 -33.96
C ILE A 7 18.06 -27.01 -32.83
N PHE A 8 19.18 -27.62 -32.46
CA PHE A 8 20.08 -27.07 -31.44
C PHE A 8 20.69 -25.73 -31.84
N VAL A 9 21.06 -25.55 -33.11
CA VAL A 9 21.59 -24.27 -33.61
C VAL A 9 20.51 -23.18 -33.54
N LYS A 10 19.27 -23.46 -33.98
CA LYS A 10 18.16 -22.51 -33.86
C LYS A 10 17.88 -22.16 -32.41
N ALA A 11 17.78 -23.16 -31.53
CA ALA A 11 17.54 -22.97 -30.10
C ALA A 11 18.66 -22.14 -29.45
N TYR A 12 19.93 -22.42 -29.78
CA TYR A 12 21.08 -21.65 -29.30
C TYR A 12 20.97 -20.18 -29.69
N TRP A 13 20.74 -19.86 -30.97
CA TRP A 13 20.65 -18.48 -31.42
C TRP A 13 19.41 -17.76 -30.87
N SER A 14 18.29 -18.45 -30.68
CA SER A 14 17.11 -17.89 -30.01
C SER A 14 17.41 -17.55 -28.55
N LEU A 15 18.04 -18.46 -27.80
CA LEU A 15 18.42 -18.22 -26.40
C LEU A 15 19.50 -17.14 -26.28
N ALA A 16 20.48 -17.11 -27.18
CA ALA A 16 21.50 -16.06 -27.24
C ALA A 16 20.87 -14.70 -27.53
N GLY A 17 19.92 -14.62 -28.47
CA GLY A 17 19.14 -13.42 -28.75
C GLY A 17 18.39 -12.90 -27.53
N LEU A 18 17.67 -13.79 -26.82
CA LEU A 18 16.98 -13.44 -25.58
C LEU A 18 17.95 -12.98 -24.48
N GLY A 19 19.10 -13.64 -24.35
CA GLY A 19 20.14 -13.26 -23.41
C GLY A 19 20.72 -11.87 -23.70
N MET A 20 20.97 -11.55 -24.97
CA MET A 20 21.44 -10.22 -25.39
C MET A 20 20.38 -9.14 -25.12
N LEU A 21 19.10 -9.39 -25.42
CA LEU A 21 18.01 -8.46 -25.12
C LEU A 21 17.87 -8.21 -23.62
N TRP A 22 17.94 -9.25 -22.81
CA TRP A 22 17.90 -9.13 -21.35
C TRP A 22 19.12 -8.37 -20.80
N ALA A 23 20.33 -8.64 -21.31
CA ALA A 23 21.52 -7.89 -20.93
C ALA A 23 21.43 -6.40 -21.33
N ALA A 24 20.95 -6.11 -22.53
CA ALA A 24 20.71 -4.74 -22.98
C ALA A 24 19.67 -4.03 -22.11
N PHE A 25 18.60 -4.73 -21.72
CA PHE A 25 17.60 -4.22 -20.78
C PHE A 25 18.22 -3.89 -19.42
N LEU A 26 19.06 -4.77 -18.85
CA LEU A 26 19.76 -4.49 -17.58
C LEU A 26 20.71 -3.30 -17.68
N VAL A 27 21.42 -3.14 -18.80
CA VAL A 27 22.26 -1.96 -19.05
C VAL A 27 21.42 -0.70 -19.16
N ALA A 28 20.25 -0.77 -19.81
CA ALA A 28 19.31 0.33 -19.89
C ALA A 28 18.77 0.72 -18.49
N LEU A 29 18.55 -0.26 -17.60
CA LEU A 29 18.22 -0.03 -16.20
C LEU A 29 19.36 0.61 -15.39
N CYS A 30 20.53 0.91 -15.94
CA CYS A 30 21.51 1.78 -15.28
C CYS A 30 21.16 3.27 -15.39
N PHE A 31 20.22 3.65 -16.26
CA PHE A 31 19.82 5.04 -16.48
C PHE A 31 18.57 5.38 -15.64
N PRO A 32 18.61 6.45 -14.81
CA PRO A 32 17.52 6.79 -13.88
C PRO A 32 16.13 6.93 -14.54
N THR A 33 16.06 7.56 -15.72
CA THR A 33 14.80 7.73 -16.46
C THR A 33 14.17 6.38 -16.82
N ILE A 34 14.97 5.43 -17.31
CA ILE A 34 14.50 4.11 -17.70
C ILE A 34 14.13 3.30 -16.46
N GLN A 35 14.93 3.39 -15.38
CA GLN A 35 14.58 2.75 -14.10
C GLN A 35 13.21 3.20 -13.60
N ARG A 36 12.93 4.52 -13.59
CA ARG A 36 11.66 5.05 -13.09
C ARG A 36 10.48 4.64 -13.96
N HIS A 37 10.63 4.65 -15.28
CA HIS A 37 9.58 4.11 -16.15
C HIS A 37 9.32 2.62 -15.91
N ALA A 38 10.37 1.82 -15.68
CA ALA A 38 10.21 0.39 -15.41
C ALA A 38 9.62 0.12 -14.01
N LEU A 39 10.06 0.85 -12.98
CA LEU A 39 9.62 0.69 -11.59
C LEU A 39 8.16 1.09 -11.43
N TYR A 40 7.83 2.32 -11.83
CA TYR A 40 6.50 2.88 -11.64
C TYR A 40 5.50 2.39 -12.68
N ALA A 41 5.98 2.08 -13.90
CA ALA A 41 5.13 1.67 -15.01
C ALA A 41 3.91 2.61 -15.23
N HIS A 42 4.07 3.89 -14.88
CA HIS A 42 2.96 4.85 -14.72
C HIS A 42 2.23 5.16 -16.03
N LYS A 43 2.89 4.96 -17.18
CA LYS A 43 2.28 5.09 -18.52
C LYS A 43 1.55 3.83 -18.99
N PHE A 44 1.71 2.69 -18.30
CA PHE A 44 1.02 1.44 -18.64
C PHE A 44 -0.31 1.38 -17.89
N ASN A 45 -1.36 1.91 -18.49
CA ASN A 45 -2.69 1.94 -17.89
C ASN A 45 -3.79 1.71 -18.93
N THR A 46 -5.02 1.43 -18.50
CA THR A 46 -6.16 1.09 -19.38
C THR A 46 -7.11 2.25 -19.69
N ASN A 47 -6.70 3.51 -19.47
CA ASN A 47 -7.56 4.69 -19.68
C ASN A 47 -8.08 4.83 -21.12
N PHE A 48 -7.47 4.16 -22.09
CA PHE A 48 -7.95 4.16 -23.47
C PHE A 48 -9.15 3.24 -23.72
N TRP A 49 -9.46 2.33 -22.79
CA TRP A 49 -10.63 1.43 -22.86
C TRP A 49 -11.71 1.77 -21.84
N HIS A 50 -11.35 2.46 -20.76
CA HIS A 50 -12.23 2.72 -19.62
C HIS A 50 -12.13 4.18 -19.19
N ASN A 51 -13.25 4.77 -18.82
CA ASN A 51 -13.29 6.11 -18.29
C ASN A 51 -13.21 6.08 -16.76
N VAL A 52 -12.03 6.31 -16.18
CA VAL A 52 -11.83 6.31 -14.73
C VAL A 52 -12.61 7.42 -14.00
N SER A 53 -13.11 8.43 -14.72
CA SER A 53 -14.05 9.43 -14.20
C SER A 53 -15.50 8.92 -14.12
N ASN A 54 -15.78 7.73 -14.65
CA ASN A 54 -17.07 7.06 -14.57
C ASN A 54 -16.97 5.76 -13.73
N PRO A 55 -17.13 5.85 -12.39
CA PRO A 55 -17.00 4.68 -11.51
C PRO A 55 -17.97 3.53 -11.81
N GLU A 56 -19.10 3.78 -12.48
CA GLU A 56 -20.08 2.75 -12.83
C GLU A 56 -19.48 1.67 -13.74
N GLU A 57 -18.53 2.04 -14.63
CA GLU A 57 -17.78 1.09 -15.48
C GLU A 57 -16.96 0.08 -14.66
N PHE A 58 -16.65 0.41 -13.41
CA PHE A 58 -15.86 -0.41 -12.51
C PHE A 58 -16.71 -1.17 -11.50
N GLY A 59 -18.05 -1.12 -11.63
CA GLY A 59 -18.99 -1.91 -10.84
C GLY A 59 -19.47 -1.23 -9.55
N PHE A 60 -19.44 0.10 -9.47
CA PHE A 60 -20.04 0.87 -8.39
C PHE A 60 -21.45 1.34 -8.76
N ALA A 61 -22.28 1.59 -7.75
CA ALA A 61 -23.58 2.20 -7.95
C ALA A 61 -23.43 3.69 -8.31
N LYS A 62 -24.40 4.25 -9.04
CA LYS A 62 -24.40 5.66 -9.44
C LYS A 62 -24.34 6.56 -8.20
N GLY A 63 -23.35 7.46 -8.16
CA GLY A 63 -23.12 8.37 -7.02
C GLY A 63 -22.49 7.72 -5.78
N GLN A 64 -22.17 6.42 -5.79
CA GLN A 64 -21.47 5.77 -4.67
C GLN A 64 -20.01 6.23 -4.57
N VAL A 65 -19.41 6.54 -5.71
CA VAL A 65 -18.03 7.02 -5.80
C VAL A 65 -18.05 8.44 -6.33
N GLN A 66 -17.37 9.34 -5.61
CA GLN A 66 -17.11 10.71 -6.05
C GLN A 66 -15.66 10.79 -6.52
N PRO A 67 -15.42 10.89 -7.84
CA PRO A 67 -14.13 11.31 -8.36
C PRO A 67 -13.86 12.77 -7.98
N PHE A 68 -12.62 13.08 -7.61
CA PHE A 68 -12.21 14.46 -7.28
C PHE A 68 -10.73 14.67 -7.53
N TYR A 69 -10.29 15.93 -7.59
CA TYR A 69 -8.87 16.28 -7.60
C TYR A 69 -8.37 16.69 -6.22
N LEU A 70 -7.12 16.32 -5.92
CA LEU A 70 -6.40 16.76 -4.73
C LEU A 70 -5.14 17.50 -5.16
N GLU A 71 -4.97 18.74 -4.71
CA GLU A 71 -3.70 19.46 -4.86
C GLU A 71 -2.69 19.03 -3.78
N THR A 72 -1.48 18.68 -4.19
CA THR A 72 -0.39 18.31 -3.28
C THR A 72 0.34 19.53 -2.73
N SER A 73 1.13 19.35 -1.66
CA SER A 73 1.95 20.41 -1.07
C SER A 73 3.00 21.00 -2.03
N ASP A 74 3.29 20.31 -3.12
CA ASP A 74 4.16 20.75 -4.20
C ASP A 74 3.41 20.98 -5.53
N SER A 75 2.10 21.22 -5.49
CA SER A 75 1.27 21.65 -6.62
C SER A 75 1.17 20.66 -7.79
N GLU A 76 1.19 19.36 -7.51
CA GLU A 76 0.62 18.35 -8.40
C GLU A 76 -0.89 18.22 -8.13
N GLN A 77 -1.66 17.89 -9.17
CA GLN A 77 -3.06 17.49 -9.02
C GLN A 77 -3.17 15.98 -9.14
N LEU A 78 -3.66 15.35 -8.08
CA LEU A 78 -3.91 13.91 -8.03
C LEU A 78 -5.37 13.64 -8.32
N PHE A 79 -5.64 12.69 -9.21
CA PHE A 79 -6.98 12.18 -9.44
C PHE A 79 -7.33 11.13 -8.37
N CYS A 80 -8.43 11.34 -7.67
CA CYS A 80 -8.80 10.57 -6.50
C CYS A 80 -10.24 10.07 -6.57
N TRP A 81 -10.52 8.99 -5.85
CA TRP A 81 -11.86 8.46 -5.61
C TRP A 81 -12.17 8.48 -4.11
N HIS A 82 -13.35 9.01 -3.77
CA HIS A 82 -14.01 8.78 -2.49
C HIS A 82 -15.14 7.78 -2.66
N VAL A 83 -15.03 6.62 -2.01
CA VAL A 83 -16.01 5.53 -2.09
C VAL A 83 -16.82 5.51 -0.79
N LEU A 84 -18.15 5.62 -0.92
CA LEU A 84 -19.07 5.55 0.22
C LEU A 84 -19.29 4.10 0.67
N PRO A 85 -19.40 3.87 1.99
CA PRO A 85 -19.82 2.57 2.49
C PRO A 85 -21.29 2.31 2.15
N LEU A 86 -21.65 1.04 2.00
CA LEU A 86 -22.95 0.62 1.44
C LEU A 86 -24.14 1.01 2.31
N ASP A 87 -23.98 1.00 3.63
CA ASP A 87 -24.98 1.46 4.59
C ASP A 87 -25.28 2.95 4.46
N VAL A 88 -24.24 3.78 4.34
CA VAL A 88 -24.39 5.23 4.13
C VAL A 88 -24.97 5.52 2.75
N TYR A 89 -24.54 4.80 1.71
CA TYR A 89 -25.11 4.92 0.37
C TYR A 89 -26.60 4.58 0.37
N LEU A 90 -26.99 3.43 0.92
CA LEU A 90 -28.37 2.96 0.95
C LEU A 90 -29.31 3.96 1.65
N GLN A 91 -28.85 4.58 2.73
CA GLN A 91 -29.63 5.58 3.46
C GLN A 91 -29.84 6.90 2.67
N ASN A 92 -28.99 7.17 1.68
CA ASN A 92 -28.97 8.44 0.93
C ASN A 92 -29.07 8.22 -0.59
N GLU A 93 -29.54 7.05 -1.03
CA GLU A 93 -29.45 6.57 -2.41
C GLU A 93 -30.09 7.55 -3.40
N GLU A 94 -31.31 8.01 -3.12
CA GLU A 94 -32.02 8.95 -4.00
C GLU A 94 -31.23 10.25 -4.19
N GLN A 95 -30.70 10.84 -3.11
CA GLN A 95 -29.94 12.08 -3.16
C GLN A 95 -28.61 11.91 -3.90
N LEU A 96 -27.96 10.75 -3.75
CA LEU A 96 -26.67 10.45 -4.39
C LEU A 96 -26.85 10.09 -5.87
N ALA A 97 -27.89 9.35 -6.25
CA ALA A 97 -28.12 8.90 -7.61
C ALA A 97 -28.73 9.99 -8.51
N MET A 98 -29.55 10.88 -7.92
CA MET A 98 -30.27 11.95 -8.63
C MET A 98 -29.69 13.35 -8.40
N GLY A 99 -28.56 13.44 -7.68
CA GLY A 99 -27.84 14.69 -7.46
C GLY A 99 -27.45 15.37 -8.79
N THR A 100 -27.52 16.70 -8.83
CA THR A 100 -27.24 17.47 -10.06
C THR A 100 -25.80 17.36 -10.53
N THR A 101 -24.88 17.10 -9.60
CA THR A 101 -23.43 16.92 -9.87
C THR A 101 -23.02 15.45 -9.89
N THR A 102 -23.98 14.52 -9.84
CA THR A 102 -23.69 13.08 -9.80
C THR A 102 -23.08 12.64 -11.13
N GLY A 103 -21.90 12.03 -11.06
CA GLY A 103 -21.13 11.58 -12.23
C GLY A 103 -20.09 12.59 -12.73
N GLU A 104 -20.02 13.78 -12.10
CA GLU A 104 -18.97 14.76 -12.37
C GLU A 104 -17.70 14.48 -11.53
N VAL A 105 -16.55 14.94 -12.03
CA VAL A 105 -15.31 15.00 -11.26
C VAL A 105 -15.31 16.32 -10.50
N ALA A 106 -15.25 16.27 -9.18
CA ALA A 106 -15.21 17.47 -8.35
C ALA A 106 -13.81 18.10 -8.34
N ASP A 107 -13.73 19.42 -8.26
CA ASP A 107 -12.45 20.14 -8.13
C ASP A 107 -11.73 19.79 -6.82
N GLU A 108 -12.50 19.51 -5.77
CA GLU A 108 -12.02 18.95 -4.50
C GLU A 108 -13.11 18.10 -3.84
N LEU A 109 -12.74 17.29 -2.84
CA LEU A 109 -13.73 16.46 -2.12
C LEU A 109 -14.61 17.30 -1.17
N LYS A 110 -14.04 18.35 -0.57
CA LYS A 110 -14.74 19.22 0.37
C LYS A 110 -15.97 19.86 -0.28
N GLY A 111 -17.10 19.83 0.42
CA GLY A 111 -18.35 20.40 -0.07
C GLY A 111 -19.16 19.47 -0.98
N THR A 112 -18.61 18.34 -1.40
CA THR A 112 -19.40 17.28 -2.05
C THR A 112 -20.38 16.62 -1.07
N MET A 113 -21.42 15.97 -1.60
CA MET A 113 -22.34 15.21 -0.75
C MET A 113 -21.64 14.08 0.00
N GLY A 114 -20.68 13.40 -0.66
CA GLY A 114 -19.91 12.33 -0.03
C GLY A 114 -19.13 12.81 1.19
N GLU A 115 -18.46 13.96 1.09
CA GLU A 115 -17.78 14.59 2.23
C GLU A 115 -18.74 14.99 3.34
N LYS A 116 -19.89 15.57 2.99
CA LYS A 116 -20.91 15.93 3.98
C LYS A 116 -21.33 14.70 4.80
N LEU A 117 -21.59 13.58 4.14
CA LEU A 117 -21.98 12.32 4.79
C LEU A 117 -20.87 11.79 5.70
N LEU A 118 -19.62 11.81 5.24
CA LEU A 118 -18.43 11.47 6.04
C LEU A 118 -18.34 12.34 7.31
N ARG A 119 -18.55 13.65 7.18
CA ARG A 119 -18.41 14.61 8.30
C ARG A 119 -19.56 14.52 9.30
N THR A 120 -20.79 14.28 8.84
CA THR A 120 -21.97 14.26 9.72
C THR A 120 -22.11 12.98 10.51
N ASP A 121 -21.48 11.89 10.07
CA ASP A 121 -21.49 10.62 10.76
C ASP A 121 -20.42 10.58 11.87
N PRO A 122 -20.79 10.54 13.16
CA PRO A 122 -19.84 10.50 14.26
C PRO A 122 -19.07 9.18 14.34
N GLU A 123 -19.59 8.10 13.74
CA GLU A 123 -18.96 6.79 13.69
C GLU A 123 -18.12 6.58 12.43
N SER A 124 -18.06 7.59 11.56
CA SER A 124 -17.35 7.51 10.30
C SER A 124 -15.87 7.21 10.50
N ARG A 125 -15.37 6.38 9.59
CA ARG A 125 -14.00 5.89 9.52
C ARG A 125 -13.49 6.01 8.11
N ILE A 126 -12.17 6.10 7.96
CA ILE A 126 -11.52 6.19 6.65
C ILE A 126 -10.51 5.06 6.49
N VAL A 127 -10.52 4.42 5.33
CA VAL A 127 -9.39 3.64 4.82
C VAL A 127 -8.74 4.44 3.71
N VAL A 128 -7.46 4.78 3.89
CA VAL A 128 -6.63 5.40 2.85
C VAL A 128 -5.87 4.29 2.13
N ASN A 129 -6.16 4.09 0.86
CA ASN A 129 -5.55 3.03 0.06
C ASN A 129 -4.47 3.58 -0.89
N PHE A 130 -3.27 3.05 -0.76
CA PHE A 130 -2.08 3.32 -1.58
C PHE A 130 -1.83 2.12 -2.51
N HIS A 131 -2.02 2.33 -3.81
CA HIS A 131 -1.98 1.25 -4.80
C HIS A 131 -0.54 0.85 -5.20
N GLY A 132 -0.38 -0.29 -5.87
CA GLY A 132 0.91 -0.75 -6.41
C GLY A 132 1.38 0.03 -7.66
N ASN A 133 2.45 -0.43 -8.29
CA ASN A 133 2.90 0.15 -9.56
C ASN A 133 1.91 -0.14 -10.72
N ALA A 134 2.13 0.53 -11.85
CA ALA A 134 1.29 0.53 -13.05
C ALA A 134 -0.16 0.98 -12.84
N GLY A 135 -0.87 1.17 -13.95
CA GLY A 135 -2.31 1.37 -13.99
C GLY A 135 -2.82 2.70 -13.43
N HIS A 136 -4.10 2.69 -13.04
CA HIS A 136 -4.84 3.80 -12.44
C HIS A 136 -5.78 3.30 -11.33
N VAL A 137 -6.45 4.17 -10.56
CA VAL A 137 -7.27 3.79 -9.39
C VAL A 137 -8.32 2.72 -9.71
N GLY A 138 -8.92 2.77 -10.90
CA GLY A 138 -9.90 1.76 -11.38
C GLY A 138 -9.33 0.48 -11.99
N GLN A 139 -8.01 0.29 -12.09
CA GLN A 139 -7.45 -0.80 -12.90
C GLN A 139 -7.32 -2.15 -12.16
N GLY A 140 -7.59 -3.24 -12.86
CA GLY A 140 -7.37 -4.61 -12.38
C GLY A 140 -8.29 -4.98 -11.21
N TRP A 141 -7.71 -5.51 -10.13
CA TRP A 141 -8.47 -5.96 -8.95
C TRP A 141 -8.77 -4.84 -7.95
N ARG A 142 -8.29 -3.61 -8.20
CA ARG A 142 -8.46 -2.46 -7.30
C ARG A 142 -9.94 -2.16 -7.00
N PRO A 143 -10.86 -2.05 -7.97
CA PRO A 143 -12.29 -1.83 -7.69
C PRO A 143 -12.91 -2.92 -6.82
N SER A 144 -12.50 -4.18 -6.99
CA SER A 144 -12.99 -5.28 -6.15
C SER A 144 -12.60 -5.09 -4.69
N SER A 145 -11.39 -4.58 -4.43
CA SER A 145 -10.95 -4.28 -3.07
C SER A 145 -11.74 -3.14 -2.45
N TYR A 146 -12.03 -2.08 -3.22
CA TYR A 146 -12.81 -0.94 -2.74
C TYR A 146 -14.24 -1.35 -2.39
N ARG A 147 -14.87 -2.23 -3.19
CA ARG A 147 -16.19 -2.80 -2.87
C ARG A 147 -16.18 -3.69 -1.63
N SER A 148 -15.11 -4.47 -1.43
CA SER A 148 -14.95 -5.27 -0.20
C SER A 148 -14.80 -4.39 1.05
N ILE A 149 -14.20 -3.20 0.89
CA ILE A 149 -14.03 -2.22 1.97
C ILE A 149 -15.32 -1.43 2.21
N SER A 150 -16.04 -1.04 1.15
CA SER A 150 -17.33 -0.34 1.27
C SER A 150 -18.41 -1.20 1.93
N GLY A 151 -18.22 -2.52 1.98
CA GLY A 151 -19.08 -3.42 2.76
C GLY A 151 -18.85 -3.36 4.27
N ILE A 152 -17.82 -2.65 4.75
CA ILE A 152 -17.61 -2.40 6.17
C ILE A 152 -18.45 -1.17 6.57
N PRO A 153 -19.35 -1.29 7.57
CA PRO A 153 -20.21 -0.18 7.99
C PRO A 153 -19.42 1.09 8.33
N HIS A 154 -19.98 2.25 7.99
CA HIS A 154 -19.42 3.57 8.27
C HIS A 154 -17.98 3.80 7.78
N THR A 155 -17.47 2.95 6.88
CA THR A 155 -16.05 2.95 6.46
C THR A 155 -15.91 3.47 5.04
N HIS A 156 -15.58 4.76 4.93
CA HIS A 156 -15.27 5.38 3.66
C HIS A 156 -13.88 4.96 3.17
N LEU A 157 -13.69 4.90 1.85
CA LEU A 157 -12.38 4.68 1.25
C LEU A 157 -11.95 5.90 0.44
N LEU A 158 -10.70 6.33 0.65
CA LEU A 158 -10.03 7.34 -0.14
C LEU A 158 -8.80 6.73 -0.83
N THR A 159 -8.66 6.96 -2.13
CA THR A 159 -7.51 6.50 -2.89
C THR A 159 -7.24 7.46 -4.04
N CYS A 160 -5.97 7.68 -4.35
CA CYS A 160 -5.55 8.57 -5.41
C CYS A 160 -4.56 7.87 -6.33
N ASP A 161 -4.58 8.22 -7.60
CA ASP A 161 -3.47 7.94 -8.51
C ASP A 161 -2.28 8.80 -8.10
N TYR A 162 -1.11 8.18 -7.97
CA TYR A 162 0.14 8.93 -7.77
C TYR A 162 0.40 9.90 -8.93
N ARG A 163 1.22 10.92 -8.70
CA ARG A 163 1.66 11.83 -9.76
C ARG A 163 2.17 11.06 -10.99
N GLY A 164 1.66 11.42 -12.16
CA GLY A 164 1.97 10.78 -13.43
C GLY A 164 1.26 9.46 -13.72
N PHE A 165 0.47 8.92 -12.79
CA PHE A 165 -0.42 7.78 -13.02
C PHE A 165 -1.81 8.26 -13.42
N GLY A 166 -2.53 7.44 -14.19
CA GLY A 166 -3.91 7.71 -14.57
C GLY A 166 -4.12 9.12 -15.11
N LEU A 167 -4.96 9.89 -14.41
CA LEU A 167 -5.27 11.29 -14.72
C LEU A 167 -4.50 12.30 -13.85
N SER A 168 -3.66 11.83 -12.93
CA SER A 168 -2.84 12.71 -12.08
C SER A 168 -1.73 13.39 -12.89
N THR A 169 -1.45 14.64 -12.56
CA THR A 169 -0.43 15.44 -13.26
C THR A 169 0.99 14.97 -12.95
N LEU A 170 1.93 15.47 -13.74
CA LEU A 170 3.36 15.23 -13.54
C LEU A 170 4.14 16.48 -13.99
N ASN A 171 3.89 17.57 -13.26
CA ASN A 171 4.36 18.90 -13.58
C ASN A 171 5.77 19.14 -13.05
N ASN A 172 6.12 18.54 -11.91
CA ASN A 172 7.37 18.81 -11.23
C ASN A 172 8.55 18.07 -11.90
N PRO A 173 9.74 18.72 -11.97
CA PRO A 173 10.94 18.05 -12.43
C PRO A 173 11.24 16.85 -11.51
N PRO A 174 11.74 15.72 -12.05
CA PRO A 174 12.24 15.52 -13.41
C PRO A 174 11.16 15.06 -14.42
N HIS A 175 9.88 15.37 -14.19
CA HIS A 175 8.73 14.94 -15.00
C HIS A 175 8.60 13.41 -15.07
N LEU A 176 8.93 12.76 -13.95
CA LEU A 176 8.84 11.32 -13.72
C LEU A 176 8.39 11.10 -12.28
N PRO A 177 7.59 10.06 -12.00
CA PRO A 177 7.34 9.68 -10.62
C PRO A 177 8.68 9.34 -9.94
N THR A 178 8.81 9.72 -8.67
CA THR A 178 10.00 9.50 -7.84
C THR A 178 9.59 9.02 -6.46
N GLU A 179 10.55 8.50 -5.69
CA GLU A 179 10.27 8.10 -4.31
C GLU A 179 9.79 9.28 -3.46
N THR A 180 10.52 10.39 -3.47
CA THR A 180 10.13 11.63 -2.79
C THR A 180 8.74 12.10 -3.23
N GLY A 181 8.46 12.10 -4.54
CA GLY A 181 7.18 12.58 -5.07
C GLY A 181 5.99 11.75 -4.61
N LEU A 182 6.08 10.41 -4.68
CA LEU A 182 5.01 9.54 -4.22
C LEU A 182 4.78 9.63 -2.69
N ILE A 183 5.83 9.89 -1.92
CA ILE A 183 5.71 10.14 -0.48
C ILE A 183 5.02 11.49 -0.23
N THR A 184 5.37 12.54 -0.97
CA THR A 184 4.71 13.86 -0.93
C THR A 184 3.22 13.75 -1.28
N ASP A 185 2.86 12.95 -2.28
CA ASP A 185 1.46 12.67 -2.66
C ASP A 185 0.68 12.08 -1.48
N ALA A 186 1.24 11.05 -0.85
CA ALA A 186 0.61 10.38 0.28
C ALA A 186 0.48 11.28 1.51
N ILE A 187 1.52 12.06 1.81
CA ILE A 187 1.49 13.04 2.91
C ILE A 187 0.41 14.09 2.65
N SER A 188 0.29 14.59 1.42
CA SER A 188 -0.72 15.60 1.05
C SER A 188 -2.14 15.08 1.25
N LEU A 189 -2.43 13.83 0.86
CA LEU A 189 -3.74 13.21 1.08
C LEU A 189 -4.05 13.05 2.57
N LEU A 190 -3.11 12.54 3.35
CA LEU A 190 -3.31 12.37 4.80
C LEU A 190 -3.48 13.71 5.52
N HIS A 191 -2.70 14.71 5.10
CA HIS A 191 -2.81 16.06 5.63
C HIS A 191 -4.17 16.67 5.30
N TYR A 192 -4.64 16.54 4.06
CA TYR A 192 -5.97 17.00 3.63
C TYR A 192 -7.08 16.35 4.45
N ILE A 193 -6.99 15.05 4.72
CA ILE A 193 -7.95 14.31 5.57
C ILE A 193 -7.98 14.89 6.99
N GLU A 194 -6.81 15.14 7.58
CA GLU A 194 -6.73 15.66 8.94
C GLU A 194 -7.17 17.11 9.06
N THR A 195 -6.69 18.00 8.18
CA THR A 195 -6.84 19.45 8.35
C THR A 195 -8.04 20.01 7.61
N THR A 196 -8.35 19.47 6.44
CA THR A 196 -9.44 20.00 5.59
C THR A 196 -10.73 19.26 5.85
N LEU A 197 -10.68 17.92 5.92
CA LEU A 197 -11.84 17.08 6.23
C LEU A 197 -12.09 16.93 7.74
N ASN A 198 -11.14 17.36 8.59
CA ASN A 198 -11.21 17.29 10.04
C ASN A 198 -11.45 15.85 10.57
N HIS A 199 -10.95 14.84 9.86
CA HIS A 199 -11.14 13.45 10.24
C HIS A 199 -9.93 12.91 11.02
N PRO A 200 -10.11 12.36 12.24
CA PRO A 200 -9.01 12.06 13.13
C PRO A 200 -8.22 10.80 12.70
N PRO A 201 -6.88 10.79 12.84
CA PRO A 201 -6.02 9.63 12.56
C PRO A 201 -6.43 8.36 13.32
N ALA A 202 -6.95 8.50 14.54
CA ALA A 202 -7.46 7.40 15.36
C ALA A 202 -8.66 6.65 14.74
N ARG A 203 -9.29 7.21 13.71
CA ARG A 203 -10.36 6.58 12.90
C ARG A 203 -9.92 6.33 11.45
N THR A 204 -8.63 6.44 11.17
CA THR A 204 -8.05 6.27 9.83
C THR A 204 -7.14 5.05 9.81
N VAL A 205 -7.39 4.11 8.88
CA VAL A 205 -6.50 2.99 8.57
C VAL A 205 -5.73 3.30 7.29
N LEU A 206 -4.43 3.03 7.31
CA LEU A 206 -3.58 3.09 6.11
C LEU A 206 -3.45 1.69 5.52
N LEU A 207 -3.78 1.55 4.24
CA LEU A 207 -3.69 0.31 3.48
C LEU A 207 -2.77 0.50 2.29
N GLY A 208 -1.71 -0.30 2.19
CA GLY A 208 -0.80 -0.29 1.05
C GLY A 208 -0.70 -1.66 0.40
N GLN A 209 -0.58 -1.70 -0.93
CA GLN A 209 -0.31 -2.94 -1.67
C GLN A 209 0.92 -2.80 -2.56
N SER A 210 1.80 -3.82 -2.56
CA SER A 210 3.03 -3.84 -3.37
C SER A 210 3.86 -2.55 -3.14
N LEU A 211 4.16 -1.75 -4.17
CA LEU A 211 4.80 -0.44 -4.05
C LEU A 211 4.15 0.46 -2.98
N GLY A 212 2.83 0.47 -2.91
CA GLY A 212 2.06 1.25 -1.94
C GLY A 212 2.36 0.89 -0.48
N THR A 213 2.93 -0.29 -0.20
CA THR A 213 3.38 -0.64 1.16
C THR A 213 4.55 0.23 1.63
N ALA A 214 5.48 0.57 0.73
CA ALA A 214 6.62 1.43 1.03
C ALA A 214 6.20 2.90 1.20
N VAL A 215 5.23 3.33 0.38
CA VAL A 215 4.58 4.65 0.51
C VAL A 215 3.83 4.77 1.83
N THR A 216 3.10 3.71 2.21
CA THR A 216 2.37 3.64 3.49
C THR A 216 3.33 3.73 4.69
N ALA A 217 4.44 2.99 4.65
CA ALA A 217 5.44 3.03 5.73
C ALA A 217 6.09 4.42 5.87
N ALA A 218 6.41 5.08 4.76
CA ALA A 218 7.00 6.41 4.75
C ALA A 218 6.02 7.47 5.27
N SER A 219 4.78 7.48 4.78
CA SER A 219 3.76 8.43 5.23
C SER A 219 3.38 8.22 6.69
N ALA A 220 3.25 6.97 7.17
CA ALA A 220 3.04 6.69 8.58
C ALA A 220 4.20 7.22 9.47
N LEU A 221 5.45 7.04 9.01
CA LEU A 221 6.62 7.58 9.71
C LEU A 221 6.63 9.11 9.71
N TYR A 222 6.30 9.76 8.59
CA TYR A 222 6.22 11.22 8.51
C TYR A 222 5.25 11.82 9.53
N PHE A 223 4.08 11.21 9.72
CA PHE A 223 3.12 11.65 10.72
C PHE A 223 3.58 11.33 12.16
N ALA A 224 4.44 10.33 12.38
CA ALA A 224 5.04 10.10 13.69
C ALA A 224 6.20 11.05 14.00
N ASP A 225 7.05 11.30 13.01
CA ASP A 225 8.26 12.13 13.07
C ASP A 225 8.63 12.64 11.66
N PRO A 226 8.21 13.88 11.30
CA PRO A 226 8.55 14.49 10.01
C PRO A 226 10.06 14.69 9.80
N SER A 227 10.85 14.66 10.88
CA SER A 227 12.30 14.90 10.87
C SER A 227 13.13 13.61 10.78
N SER A 228 12.48 12.46 10.66
CA SER A 228 13.17 11.17 10.67
C SER A 228 14.19 11.05 9.54
N PRO A 229 15.42 10.58 9.80
CA PRO A 229 16.45 10.41 8.76
C PRO A 229 16.13 9.31 7.74
N GLU A 230 15.11 8.48 8.00
CA GLU A 230 14.64 7.43 7.08
C GLU A 230 13.67 7.95 6.00
N LEU A 231 13.34 9.24 6.06
CA LEU A 231 12.55 9.97 5.07
C LEU A 231 13.47 10.71 4.10
N PRO A 232 13.06 10.91 2.83
CA PRO A 232 13.86 11.71 1.89
C PRO A 232 14.08 13.15 2.42
N ALA A 233 15.33 13.61 2.35
CA ALA A 233 15.72 14.92 2.86
C ALA A 233 15.11 16.09 2.07
N ASP A 234 14.65 15.84 0.85
CA ASP A 234 14.05 16.80 -0.07
C ASP A 234 12.51 16.78 -0.08
N LEU A 235 11.88 16.16 0.94
CA LEU A 235 10.42 16.17 1.08
C LEU A 235 9.86 17.58 1.29
N THR A 236 8.86 17.92 0.48
CA THR A 236 8.03 19.11 0.68
C THR A 236 7.17 18.95 1.92
N GLN A 237 7.37 19.84 2.89
CA GLN A 237 6.64 19.81 4.16
C GLN A 237 5.23 20.36 4.01
N VAL A 238 4.27 19.76 4.71
CA VAL A 238 2.91 20.30 4.83
C VAL A 238 2.82 21.36 5.93
N SER A 239 1.82 22.24 5.85
CA SER A 239 1.56 23.28 6.84
C SER A 239 0.07 23.31 7.22
N PRO A 240 -0.28 23.21 8.52
CA PRO A 240 0.61 23.03 9.65
C PRO A 240 1.31 21.66 9.65
N LEU A 241 2.47 21.57 10.29
CA LEU A 241 3.13 20.28 10.49
C LEU A 241 2.23 19.36 11.33
N PRO A 242 2.24 18.05 11.05
CA PRO A 242 1.45 17.08 11.81
C PRO A 242 1.81 17.17 13.30
N LYS A 243 0.80 17.29 14.18
CA LYS A 243 1.04 17.22 15.63
C LYS A 243 1.34 15.76 15.95
N SER A 244 2.51 15.47 16.56
CA SER A 244 2.95 14.11 16.90
C SER A 244 1.77 13.19 17.24
N HIS A 245 1.45 12.31 16.31
CA HIS A 245 0.14 11.69 16.26
C HIS A 245 -0.05 10.62 17.33
N ALA A 246 -1.28 10.54 17.86
CA ALA A 246 -1.74 9.46 18.75
C ALA A 246 -1.77 8.05 18.08
N GLY A 247 -1.25 7.92 16.86
CA GLY A 247 -1.26 6.72 16.01
C GLY A 247 -2.49 6.65 15.10
N PHE A 248 -2.30 6.12 13.88
CA PHE A 248 -3.40 5.68 13.02
C PHE A 248 -4.12 4.48 13.65
N ALA A 249 -5.39 4.25 13.31
CA ALA A 249 -6.15 3.08 13.79
C ALA A 249 -5.48 1.75 13.41
N GLY A 250 -4.80 1.72 12.26
CA GLY A 250 -3.96 0.60 11.85
C GLY A 250 -3.19 0.88 10.57
N ILE A 251 -2.11 0.14 10.39
CA ILE A 251 -1.27 0.13 9.19
C ILE A 251 -1.28 -1.29 8.63
N ILE A 252 -1.81 -1.46 7.42
CA ILE A 252 -1.98 -2.76 6.78
C ILE A 252 -1.19 -2.78 5.48
N LEU A 253 -0.22 -3.68 5.38
CA LEU A 253 0.66 -3.82 4.24
C LEU A 253 0.42 -5.16 3.56
N VAL A 254 -0.04 -5.12 2.31
CA VAL A 254 -0.35 -6.30 1.49
C VAL A 254 0.75 -6.54 0.46
N ALA A 255 1.30 -7.74 0.44
CA ALA A 255 2.50 -8.11 -0.33
C ALA A 255 3.70 -7.15 -0.13
N PRO A 256 4.09 -6.80 1.12
CA PRO A 256 5.19 -5.89 1.36
C PRO A 256 6.56 -6.52 1.09
N PHE A 257 7.53 -5.65 0.82
CA PHE A 257 8.94 -5.98 0.64
C PHE A 257 9.82 -5.12 1.57
N ARG A 258 11.09 -5.50 1.74
CA ARG A 258 12.01 -4.79 2.65
C ARG A 258 12.52 -3.47 2.05
N ASP A 259 12.96 -3.55 0.81
CA ASP A 259 13.50 -2.47 -0.01
C ASP A 259 13.57 -2.95 -1.47
N LEU A 260 13.68 -2.03 -2.42
CA LEU A 260 13.65 -2.36 -3.84
C LEU A 260 14.85 -3.23 -4.26
N ALA A 261 16.04 -2.96 -3.72
CA ALA A 261 17.26 -3.69 -4.08
C ALA A 261 17.12 -5.18 -3.73
N THR A 262 16.70 -5.48 -2.51
CA THR A 262 16.38 -6.83 -2.04
C THR A 262 15.27 -7.48 -2.87
N LEU A 263 14.21 -6.72 -3.20
CA LEU A 263 13.08 -7.23 -3.96
C LEU A 263 13.56 -7.75 -5.33
N LEU A 264 14.35 -6.96 -6.05
CA LEU A 264 14.81 -7.25 -7.41
C LEU A 264 15.64 -8.55 -7.54
N GLU A 265 16.27 -9.02 -6.46
CA GLU A 265 16.97 -10.32 -6.44
C GLU A 265 16.05 -11.54 -6.59
N THR A 266 14.76 -11.35 -6.28
CA THR A 266 13.75 -12.41 -6.26
C THR A 266 12.54 -12.12 -7.15
N TYR A 267 12.32 -10.85 -7.48
CA TYR A 267 11.17 -10.34 -8.22
C TYR A 267 11.05 -10.95 -9.61
N LYS A 268 9.79 -11.22 -9.99
CA LYS A 268 9.43 -11.67 -11.33
C LYS A 268 8.38 -10.72 -11.88
N ALA A 269 8.73 -9.98 -12.93
CA ALA A 269 7.77 -9.12 -13.60
C ALA A 269 6.67 -9.99 -14.23
N GLY A 270 5.42 -9.73 -13.84
CA GLY A 270 4.23 -10.48 -14.25
C GLY A 270 4.32 -11.97 -13.93
N GLY A 271 5.07 -12.37 -12.90
CA GLY A 271 5.22 -13.76 -12.46
C GLY A 271 6.21 -14.61 -13.28
N PHE A 272 6.64 -14.15 -14.45
CA PHE A 272 7.40 -14.97 -15.40
C PHE A 272 8.82 -14.48 -15.67
N ILE A 273 9.06 -13.17 -15.66
CA ILE A 273 10.35 -12.60 -16.11
C ILE A 273 11.20 -12.22 -14.89
N PRO A 274 12.20 -13.03 -14.50
CA PRO A 274 13.05 -12.67 -13.38
C PRO A 274 13.99 -11.52 -13.74
N VAL A 275 14.05 -10.49 -12.89
CA VAL A 275 14.88 -9.30 -13.18
C VAL A 275 16.36 -9.60 -12.91
N LEU A 276 16.75 -9.81 -11.65
CA LEU A 276 18.16 -10.06 -11.29
C LEU A 276 18.46 -11.53 -10.94
N ARG A 277 17.45 -12.42 -10.91
CA ARG A 277 17.65 -13.84 -10.56
C ARG A 277 18.71 -14.55 -11.43
N PRO A 278 18.81 -14.32 -12.75
CA PRO A 278 19.86 -14.94 -13.57
C PRO A 278 21.28 -14.50 -13.20
N LEU A 279 21.44 -13.36 -12.50
CA LEU A 279 22.74 -12.85 -12.03
C LEU A 279 23.19 -13.41 -10.67
N ARG A 280 22.47 -14.35 -10.05
CA ARG A 280 22.86 -14.93 -8.75
C ARG A 280 24.27 -15.52 -8.72
N GLY A 281 24.74 -16.06 -9.85
CA GLY A 281 26.12 -16.56 -10.00
C GLY A 281 27.17 -15.46 -10.21
N TYR A 282 26.75 -14.23 -10.54
CA TYR A 282 27.61 -13.10 -10.93
C TYR A 282 27.47 -11.94 -9.94
N ARG A 283 27.80 -12.18 -8.67
CA ARG A 283 27.60 -11.21 -7.57
C ARG A 283 28.18 -9.83 -7.84
N ARG A 284 29.32 -9.71 -8.53
CA ARG A 284 29.91 -8.40 -8.88
C ARG A 284 29.01 -7.56 -9.79
N VAL A 285 28.40 -8.20 -10.80
CA VAL A 285 27.49 -7.54 -11.74
C VAL A 285 26.19 -7.18 -11.04
N ALA A 286 25.64 -8.10 -10.24
CA ALA A 286 24.45 -7.85 -9.43
C ALA A 286 24.66 -6.65 -8.50
N ASN A 287 25.76 -6.62 -7.73
CA ASN A 287 26.08 -5.52 -6.83
C ASN A 287 26.29 -4.19 -7.57
N PHE A 288 26.91 -4.23 -8.75
CA PHE A 288 27.05 -3.04 -9.59
C PHE A 288 25.68 -2.47 -9.99
N LEU A 289 24.76 -3.32 -10.47
CA LEU A 289 23.41 -2.90 -10.86
C LEU A 289 22.60 -2.39 -9.65
N LEU A 290 22.64 -3.11 -8.53
CA LEU A 290 21.96 -2.70 -7.29
C LEU A 290 22.47 -1.35 -6.77
N GLY A 291 23.78 -1.08 -6.90
CA GLY A 291 24.37 0.22 -6.54
C GLY A 291 24.00 1.38 -7.47
N ARG A 292 23.30 1.13 -8.59
CA ARG A 292 22.77 2.17 -9.49
C ARG A 292 21.29 2.47 -9.25
N ILE A 293 20.63 1.78 -8.34
CA ILE A 293 19.23 2.04 -7.99
C ILE A 293 19.13 3.45 -7.39
N VAL A 294 18.21 4.24 -7.92
CA VAL A 294 17.98 5.64 -7.48
C VAL A 294 16.87 5.73 -6.44
N ASP A 295 15.75 5.07 -6.69
CA ASP A 295 14.60 5.05 -5.78
C ASP A 295 14.64 3.74 -4.99
N HIS A 296 14.92 3.81 -3.69
CA HIS A 296 15.31 2.65 -2.87
C HIS A 296 14.14 2.00 -2.14
N TRP A 297 13.13 2.78 -1.76
CA TRP A 297 11.95 2.33 -1.01
C TRP A 297 12.28 1.55 0.28
N PRO A 298 13.06 2.12 1.24
CA PRO A 298 13.50 1.45 2.47
C PRO A 298 12.35 1.24 3.48
N THR A 299 11.47 0.30 3.20
CA THR A 299 10.30 -0.03 4.02
C THR A 299 10.70 -0.53 5.41
N LEU A 300 11.69 -1.43 5.50
CA LEU A 300 12.12 -1.99 6.79
C LEU A 300 12.70 -0.93 7.74
N PRO A 301 13.69 -0.10 7.35
CA PRO A 301 14.20 0.97 8.21
C PRO A 301 13.09 1.91 8.70
N ARG A 302 12.16 2.32 7.81
CA ARG A 302 11.04 3.20 8.17
C ARG A 302 10.11 2.60 9.21
N LEU A 303 9.74 1.32 9.05
CA LEU A 303 8.90 0.63 10.03
C LEU A 303 9.62 0.42 11.37
N ARG A 304 10.94 0.18 11.39
CA ARG A 304 11.72 0.09 12.63
C ARG A 304 11.83 1.43 13.35
N ALA A 305 12.04 2.52 12.61
CA ALA A 305 12.02 3.87 13.17
C ALA A 305 10.66 4.15 13.81
N LEU A 306 9.57 3.85 13.10
CA LEU A 306 8.20 4.00 13.60
C LEU A 306 7.95 3.16 14.87
N LEU A 307 8.35 1.89 14.91
CA LEU A 307 8.22 1.05 16.11
C LEU A 307 9.00 1.60 17.30
N THR A 308 10.24 2.06 17.08
CA THR A 308 11.07 2.67 18.13
C THR A 308 10.46 3.97 18.67
N LEU A 309 9.95 4.81 17.78
CA LEU A 309 9.29 6.07 18.13
C LEU A 309 8.05 5.82 18.99
N THR A 310 7.17 4.92 18.54
CA THR A 310 5.94 4.56 19.29
C THR A 310 6.23 3.88 20.63
N ALA A 311 7.34 3.16 20.76
CA ALA A 311 7.80 2.65 22.06
C ALA A 311 8.13 3.79 23.02
N THR A 312 8.94 4.74 22.53
CA THR A 312 9.45 5.86 23.31
C THR A 312 8.31 6.80 23.75
N SER A 313 7.39 7.09 22.84
CA SER A 313 6.23 7.95 23.12
C SER A 313 5.05 7.22 23.77
N LYS A 314 5.13 5.89 23.93
CA LYS A 314 4.06 5.02 24.45
C LYS A 314 2.75 5.20 23.67
N THR A 315 2.83 5.43 22.37
CA THR A 315 1.67 5.50 21.48
C THR A 315 1.32 4.11 20.93
N PRO A 316 0.04 3.80 20.72
CA PRO A 316 -0.34 2.52 20.15
C PRO A 316 0.14 2.41 18.71
N ILE A 317 0.37 1.18 18.27
CA ILE A 317 0.64 0.88 16.87
C ILE A 317 0.10 -0.50 16.54
N ARG A 318 -0.63 -0.59 15.43
CA ARG A 318 -1.12 -1.85 14.90
C ARG A 318 -0.62 -2.04 13.48
N LEU A 319 0.41 -2.86 13.31
CA LEU A 319 1.00 -3.18 12.02
C LEU A 319 0.59 -4.59 11.57
N THR A 320 -0.10 -4.71 10.45
CA THR A 320 -0.52 -6.00 9.88
C THR A 320 0.14 -6.20 8.53
N LEU A 321 0.93 -7.26 8.39
CA LEU A 321 1.50 -7.70 7.12
C LEU A 321 0.64 -8.86 6.60
N LEU A 322 0.16 -8.76 5.36
CA LEU A 322 -0.64 -9.80 4.72
C LEU A 322 -0.02 -10.20 3.38
N HIS A 323 0.05 -11.50 3.09
CA HIS A 323 0.63 -11.98 1.83
C HIS A 323 -0.02 -13.27 1.36
N ALA A 324 -0.26 -13.42 0.06
CA ALA A 324 -0.64 -14.71 -0.51
C ALA A 324 0.58 -15.62 -0.73
N ARG A 325 0.51 -16.87 -0.27
CA ARG A 325 1.56 -17.88 -0.51
C ARG A 325 1.80 -18.14 -2.00
N ASN A 326 0.75 -18.06 -2.82
CA ASN A 326 0.81 -18.25 -4.26
C ASN A 326 1.02 -16.95 -5.04
N ASP A 327 1.48 -15.88 -4.39
CA ASP A 327 1.95 -14.68 -5.07
C ASP A 327 3.09 -15.06 -6.03
N GLN A 328 2.89 -14.73 -7.31
CA GLN A 328 3.81 -15.08 -8.39
C GLN A 328 4.84 -13.98 -8.65
N ASP A 329 4.51 -12.75 -8.26
CA ASP A 329 5.28 -11.53 -8.51
C ASP A 329 6.29 -11.29 -7.37
N ILE A 330 5.79 -11.26 -6.13
CA ILE A 330 6.57 -11.08 -4.90
C ILE A 330 6.45 -12.36 -4.06
N ASP A 331 7.58 -13.00 -3.74
CA ASP A 331 7.55 -14.20 -2.90
C ASP A 331 7.14 -13.82 -1.46
N PHE A 332 6.19 -14.56 -0.86
CA PHE A 332 5.72 -14.31 0.51
C PHE A 332 6.83 -14.28 1.57
N ARG A 333 7.97 -14.92 1.28
CA ARG A 333 9.19 -14.84 2.10
C ARG A 333 9.71 -13.41 2.28
N GLN A 334 9.40 -12.49 1.37
CA GLN A 334 9.71 -11.07 1.54
C GLN A 334 9.01 -10.49 2.77
N SER A 335 7.76 -10.87 3.03
CA SER A 335 7.04 -10.45 4.24
C SER A 335 7.53 -11.17 5.49
N GLU A 336 7.96 -12.43 5.40
CA GLU A 336 8.63 -13.10 6.52
C GLU A 336 9.96 -12.41 6.87
N ALA A 337 10.75 -12.06 5.86
CA ALA A 337 12.03 -11.37 6.02
C ALA A 337 11.85 -9.92 6.52
N LEU A 338 10.72 -9.28 6.19
CA LEU A 338 10.34 -7.97 6.75
C LEU A 338 9.88 -8.10 8.20
N PHE A 339 9.06 -9.11 8.53
CA PHE A 339 8.50 -9.31 9.86
C PHE A 339 9.55 -9.65 10.92
N GLN A 340 10.54 -10.50 10.59
CA GLN A 340 11.50 -11.00 11.58
C GLN A 340 12.27 -9.86 12.30
N PRO A 341 12.88 -8.87 11.61
CA PRO A 341 13.53 -7.75 12.29
C PRO A 341 12.58 -6.82 13.06
N LEU A 342 11.31 -6.70 12.63
CA LEU A 342 10.29 -5.94 13.35
C LEU A 342 9.93 -6.64 14.66
N GLN A 343 9.76 -7.97 14.62
CA GLN A 343 9.59 -8.79 15.82
C GLN A 343 10.77 -8.66 16.77
N SER A 344 12.01 -8.76 16.28
CA SER A 344 13.20 -8.58 17.10
C SER A 344 13.26 -7.19 17.76
N THR A 345 12.79 -6.16 17.06
CA THR A 345 12.74 -4.79 17.57
C THR A 345 11.75 -4.68 18.74
N MET A 346 10.55 -5.24 18.61
CA MET A 346 9.55 -5.21 19.68
C MET A 346 9.92 -6.10 20.87
N LEU A 347 10.52 -7.28 20.64
CA LEU A 347 10.94 -8.19 21.72
C LEU A 347 12.08 -7.64 22.60
N ALA A 348 12.73 -6.55 22.18
CA ALA A 348 13.71 -5.86 23.00
C ALA A 348 13.06 -5.05 24.15
N GLU A 349 11.74 -4.89 24.13
CA GLU A 349 10.97 -4.15 25.12
C GLU A 349 10.43 -5.08 26.23
N GLU A 350 10.21 -4.51 27.42
CA GLU A 350 9.71 -5.27 28.56
C GLU A 350 8.22 -5.65 28.39
N GLY A 351 7.87 -6.90 28.71
CA GLY A 351 6.48 -7.37 28.66
C GLY A 351 5.94 -7.67 27.26
N VAL A 352 6.80 -7.72 26.23
CA VAL A 352 6.43 -8.11 24.86
C VAL A 352 6.59 -9.62 24.66
N SER A 353 5.62 -10.23 23.98
CA SER A 353 5.62 -11.67 23.68
C SER A 353 5.37 -11.95 22.20
N ALA A 354 5.85 -13.10 21.71
CA ALA A 354 5.68 -13.53 20.33
C ALA A 354 5.02 -14.91 20.23
N ARG A 355 4.24 -15.10 19.16
CA ARG A 355 3.56 -16.36 18.80
C ARG A 355 3.74 -16.64 17.32
N GLU A 356 4.07 -17.88 16.97
CA GLU A 356 4.16 -18.36 15.59
C GLU A 356 3.40 -19.68 15.42
N GLU A 357 2.64 -19.76 14.33
CA GLU A 357 1.93 -20.95 13.88
C GLU A 357 2.14 -21.12 12.37
N ARG A 358 2.38 -22.36 11.93
CA ARG A 358 2.59 -22.66 10.50
C ARG A 358 1.94 -23.98 10.13
N ARG A 359 1.35 -24.01 8.94
CA ARG A 359 0.77 -25.21 8.35
C ARG A 359 1.85 -25.99 7.61
N SER A 360 1.88 -27.31 7.79
CA SER A 360 2.73 -28.19 6.98
C SER A 360 2.16 -28.33 5.57
N ILE A 361 2.97 -28.87 4.66
CA ILE A 361 2.56 -29.10 3.27
C ILE A 361 1.36 -30.08 3.20
N HIS A 362 1.26 -31.01 4.16
CA HIS A 362 0.21 -32.02 4.23
C HIS A 362 -1.12 -31.48 4.81
N GLY A 363 -1.10 -30.28 5.40
CA GLY A 363 -2.29 -29.43 5.54
C GLY A 363 -3.27 -29.78 6.66
N ALA A 364 -2.88 -30.61 7.63
CA ALA A 364 -3.74 -31.02 8.74
C ALA A 364 -3.78 -30.01 9.90
N GLU A 365 -2.84 -29.06 9.99
CA GLU A 365 -2.76 -28.15 11.12
C GLU A 365 -3.82 -27.04 11.04
N ARG A 366 -4.43 -26.79 12.20
CA ARG A 366 -5.30 -25.64 12.46
C ARG A 366 -4.43 -24.44 12.82
N VAL A 367 -4.01 -23.68 11.81
CA VAL A 367 -3.36 -22.38 12.00
C VAL A 367 -4.43 -21.31 12.21
N LYS A 368 -4.15 -20.35 13.09
CA LYS A 368 -5.01 -19.19 13.37
C LYS A 368 -5.48 -18.54 12.06
N ARG A 369 -6.77 -18.19 12.00
CA ARG A 369 -7.45 -17.60 10.83
C ARG A 369 -7.44 -18.47 9.56
N GLY A 370 -7.07 -19.75 9.66
CA GLY A 370 -6.94 -20.64 8.50
C GLY A 370 -5.76 -20.29 7.58
N ALA A 371 -4.83 -19.46 8.08
CA ALA A 371 -3.66 -19.02 7.34
C ALA A 371 -2.72 -20.19 7.01
N PHE A 372 -1.84 -19.98 6.03
CA PHE A 372 -0.69 -20.85 5.81
C PHE A 372 0.37 -20.65 6.91
N ALA A 373 0.65 -19.40 7.26
CA ALA A 373 1.50 -19.04 8.38
C ALA A 373 0.91 -17.82 9.10
N PHE A 374 0.96 -17.83 10.43
CA PHE A 374 0.55 -16.73 11.27
C PHE A 374 1.64 -16.43 12.28
N LYS A 375 2.12 -15.19 12.33
CA LYS A 375 3.05 -14.72 13.33
C LYS A 375 2.52 -13.45 13.98
N ARG A 376 2.78 -13.27 15.27
CA ARG A 376 2.37 -12.08 16.00
C ARG A 376 3.37 -11.77 17.10
N VAL A 377 3.65 -10.50 17.28
CA VAL A 377 4.35 -9.94 18.43
C VAL A 377 3.49 -8.82 19.02
N GLU A 378 3.29 -8.81 20.32
CA GLU A 378 2.45 -7.82 21.00
C GLU A 378 2.95 -7.53 22.42
N ASP A 379 2.74 -6.29 22.86
CA ASP A 379 2.91 -5.92 24.27
C ASP A 379 1.80 -6.53 25.14
N ALA A 380 2.02 -6.55 26.46
CA ALA A 380 1.08 -7.13 27.41
C ALA A 380 -0.33 -6.50 27.35
N ARG A 381 -0.45 -5.24 26.90
CA ARG A 381 -1.71 -4.51 26.82
C ARG A 381 -2.45 -4.71 25.49
N GLY A 382 -1.75 -5.24 24.47
CA GLY A 382 -2.22 -5.35 23.10
C GLY A 382 -2.31 -4.00 22.36
N GLU A 383 -1.68 -2.95 22.87
CA GLU A 383 -1.70 -1.60 22.31
C GLU A 383 -0.65 -1.43 21.20
N ARG A 384 0.48 -2.13 21.33
CA ARG A 384 1.53 -2.20 20.32
C ARG A 384 1.64 -3.62 19.81
N MET A 385 1.41 -3.79 18.50
CA MET A 385 1.34 -5.11 17.88
C MET A 385 1.84 -5.07 16.43
N CYS A 386 2.61 -6.09 16.07
CA CYS A 386 2.92 -6.43 14.68
C CYS A 386 2.51 -7.89 14.40
N GLU A 387 1.79 -8.13 13.31
CA GLU A 387 1.41 -9.47 12.87
C GLU A 387 1.72 -9.72 11.39
N LEU A 388 1.95 -10.98 11.05
CA LEU A 388 2.10 -11.48 9.69
C LEU A 388 1.07 -12.59 9.47
N GLU A 389 0.23 -12.42 8.46
CA GLU A 389 -0.73 -13.41 7.98
C GLU A 389 -0.42 -13.79 6.54
N VAL A 390 0.13 -14.99 6.34
CA VAL A 390 0.34 -15.56 5.00
C VAL A 390 -0.89 -16.40 4.67
N VAL A 391 -1.74 -15.93 3.77
CA VAL A 391 -2.90 -16.69 3.28
C VAL A 391 -2.47 -17.69 2.20
N ARG A 392 -3.30 -18.70 1.92
CA ARG A 392 -2.93 -19.77 0.97
C ARG A 392 -2.98 -19.34 -0.50
N PHE A 393 -3.91 -18.44 -0.82
CA PHE A 393 -4.33 -18.11 -2.18
C PHE A 393 -4.56 -16.60 -2.33
N GLY A 394 -4.84 -16.14 -3.55
CA GLY A 394 -5.14 -14.73 -3.88
C GLY A 394 -4.08 -14.06 -4.76
N GLY A 395 -2.93 -14.69 -4.97
CA GLY A 395 -1.87 -14.13 -5.81
C GLY A 395 -1.44 -12.73 -5.36
N HIS A 396 -0.83 -11.97 -6.27
CA HIS A 396 -0.31 -10.64 -5.96
C HIS A 396 -1.40 -9.57 -5.79
N ASN A 397 -2.42 -9.63 -6.64
CA ASN A 397 -3.38 -8.54 -6.81
C ASN A 397 -4.77 -8.86 -6.25
N GLU A 398 -5.25 -10.09 -6.41
CA GLU A 398 -6.61 -10.47 -6.02
C GLU A 398 -6.78 -10.49 -4.48
N VAL A 399 -5.72 -10.90 -3.77
CA VAL A 399 -5.68 -10.98 -2.31
C VAL A 399 -6.06 -9.67 -1.61
N LEU A 400 -5.81 -8.52 -2.25
CA LEU A 400 -6.18 -7.20 -1.72
C LEU A 400 -7.70 -7.07 -1.50
N GLY A 401 -8.50 -7.69 -2.37
CA GLY A 401 -9.96 -7.67 -2.28
C GLY A 401 -10.57 -8.81 -1.45
N TRP A 402 -9.75 -9.58 -0.74
CA TRP A 402 -10.23 -10.73 0.01
C TRP A 402 -10.63 -10.37 1.45
N THR A 403 -11.48 -11.20 2.03
CA THR A 403 -12.06 -10.98 3.37
C THR A 403 -11.01 -10.80 4.47
N GLN A 404 -9.82 -11.39 4.33
CA GLN A 404 -8.74 -11.23 5.30
C GLN A 404 -8.28 -9.77 5.43
N VAL A 405 -8.29 -9.00 4.33
CA VAL A 405 -8.00 -7.56 4.35
C VAL A 405 -9.12 -6.80 5.06
N SER A 406 -10.39 -7.04 4.71
CA SER A 406 -11.53 -6.42 5.39
C SER A 406 -11.56 -6.75 6.90
N LEU A 407 -11.19 -7.98 7.28
CA LEU A 407 -11.08 -8.39 8.68
C LEU A 407 -9.91 -7.70 9.39
N ALA A 408 -8.77 -7.49 8.72
CA ALA A 408 -7.66 -6.73 9.28
C ALA A 408 -8.05 -5.26 9.54
N ILE A 409 -8.77 -4.64 8.60
CA ILE A 409 -9.33 -3.29 8.73
C ILE A 409 -10.29 -3.21 9.93
N ARG A 410 -11.26 -4.11 10.01
CA ARG A 410 -12.24 -4.14 11.12
C ARG A 410 -11.56 -4.29 12.48
N ARG A 411 -10.59 -5.20 12.60
CA ARG A 411 -9.82 -5.39 13.85
C ARG A 411 -9.01 -4.15 14.24
N ALA A 412 -8.57 -3.35 13.27
CA ALA A 412 -7.89 -2.09 13.55
C ALA A 412 -8.84 -1.08 14.21
N PHE A 413 -10.06 -0.93 13.68
CA PHE A 413 -11.07 -0.06 14.28
C PHE A 413 -11.57 -0.57 15.64
N GLU A 414 -11.85 -1.88 15.76
CA GLU A 414 -12.29 -2.49 17.03
C GLU A 414 -11.25 -2.29 18.14
N ALA A 415 -9.95 -2.40 17.82
CA ALA A 415 -8.88 -2.17 18.80
C ALA A 415 -8.88 -0.74 19.35
N MET A 416 -9.18 0.25 18.50
CA MET A 416 -9.28 1.65 18.93
C MET A 416 -10.51 1.91 19.81
N GLN A 417 -11.63 1.26 19.51
CA GLN A 417 -12.84 1.34 20.35
C GLN A 417 -12.60 0.76 21.74
N VAL A 418 -12.04 -0.46 21.82
CA VAL A 418 -11.69 -1.11 23.09
C VAL A 418 -10.72 -0.25 23.91
N ARG A 419 -9.77 0.44 23.26
CA ARG A 419 -8.86 1.36 23.93
C ARG A 419 -9.59 2.57 24.51
N ALA A 420 -10.49 3.18 23.74
CA ALA A 420 -11.28 4.32 24.21
C ALA A 420 -12.12 3.94 25.43
N GLU A 421 -12.75 2.77 25.43
CA GLU A 421 -13.53 2.23 26.56
C GLU A 421 -12.68 2.02 27.82
N ARG A 422 -11.45 1.48 27.67
CA ARG A 422 -10.51 1.30 28.79
C ARG A 422 -10.04 2.63 29.40
N GLY A 423 -9.89 3.67 28.59
CA GLY A 423 -9.50 5.01 29.06
C GLY A 423 -10.59 5.66 29.92
N VAL A 424 -11.86 5.47 29.58
CA VAL A 424 -12.99 6.04 30.32
C VAL A 424 -13.23 5.36 31.67
N GLY A 425 -12.83 4.09 31.82
CA GLY A 425 -13.03 3.32 33.06
C GLY A 425 -12.01 3.56 34.19
N LEU A 426 -10.92 4.31 33.94
CA LEU A 426 -9.85 4.55 34.92
C LEU A 426 -9.95 5.91 35.62
N ASP A 427 -10.85 6.80 35.19
CA ASP A 427 -11.08 8.12 35.81
C ASP A 427 -12.26 8.13 36.80
N VAL A 428 -12.71 6.96 37.25
CA VAL A 428 -13.80 6.80 38.24
C VAL A 428 -13.29 6.00 39.44
N GLU A 429 -12.32 6.55 40.19
CA GLU A 429 -12.11 6.24 41.61
C GLU A 429 -11.69 7.50 42.39
#